data_AF-A0A4Q8LDN3-F1
#
_entry.id   AF-A0A4Q8LDN3-F1
#
_cell.length_a   1.000
_cell.length_b   1.000
_cell.length_c   1.000
_cell.angle_alpha   90.00
_cell.angle_beta   90.00
_cell.angle_gamma   90.00
#
_symmetry.space_group_name_H-M   'P 1'
#
loop_
_entity.id
_entity.type
_entity.pdbx_description
1 polymer ?
#
loop_
_entity_poly.entity_id
_entity_poly.type
_entity_poly.pdbx_seq_one_letter_code
_entity_poly.pdbx_strand_id
1 'polypeptide(L)'
;MHQSSPYAAAEASYRWIDYRLAYAQVLERHGDPATCLLELFVFRVWLSQFALVRVQGGPLPRRAARGEGTPHPPLWLLSKQAEAAGIAEDAARGALAALLERRFAHYDDAATRARTPDDPLGLEAAAAALAGLLFRQPDPAIVDGLARRARGQYAGIAQAYDDPQPMTW
;
A
#
# COMPACT_ATOMS: atom_id res chain seq x y z
N MET A 1 -8.07 7.26 26.69
CA MET A 1 -6.97 7.69 25.78
C MET A 1 -6.62 6.49 24.91
N HIS A 2 -6.84 6.59 23.60
CA HIS A 2 -6.68 5.45 22.70
C HIS A 2 -5.21 5.08 22.54
N GLN A 3 -4.89 3.87 22.98
CA GLN A 3 -3.66 3.16 22.70
C GLN A 3 -3.57 2.95 21.19
N SER A 4 -2.67 3.67 20.51
CA SER A 4 -2.44 3.46 19.08
C SER A 4 -1.62 2.20 18.89
N SER A 5 -2.33 1.08 18.72
CA SER A 5 -1.76 -0.17 18.25
C SER A 5 -1.11 0.04 16.86
N PRO A 6 0.01 -0.61 16.52
CA PRO A 6 0.58 -0.52 15.18
C PRO A 6 -0.40 -0.94 14.08
N TYR A 7 -1.36 -1.82 14.42
CA TYR A 7 -2.49 -2.14 13.55
C TYR A 7 -3.38 -0.92 13.26
N ALA A 8 -3.58 -0.04 14.23
CA ALA A 8 -4.32 1.19 14.06
C ALA A 8 -3.57 2.20 13.18
N ALA A 9 -2.25 2.30 13.31
CA ALA A 9 -1.43 3.14 12.43
C ALA A 9 -1.44 2.64 10.98
N ALA A 10 -1.30 1.34 10.79
CA ALA A 10 -1.39 0.71 9.47
C ALA A 10 -2.77 0.91 8.84
N GLU A 11 -3.85 0.63 9.59
CA GLU A 11 -5.22 0.88 9.12
C GLU A 11 -5.42 2.36 8.77
N ALA A 12 -5.00 3.26 9.66
CA ALA A 12 -5.15 4.69 9.46
C ALA A 12 -4.46 5.19 8.19
N SER A 13 -3.31 4.60 7.87
CA SER A 13 -2.49 5.03 6.73
C SER A 13 -3.18 4.86 5.37
N TYR A 14 -4.13 3.94 5.22
CA TYR A 14 -4.90 3.78 3.99
C TYR A 14 -6.37 4.17 4.14
N ARG A 15 -6.90 4.23 5.37
CA ARG A 15 -8.30 4.52 5.67
C ARG A 15 -8.63 6.01 5.73
N TRP A 16 -7.77 6.81 6.37
CA TRP A 16 -8.06 8.21 6.67
C TRP A 16 -7.34 9.21 5.76
N ILE A 17 -6.66 8.70 4.73
CA ILE A 17 -6.00 9.55 3.75
C ILE A 17 -7.02 10.10 2.75
N ASP A 18 -6.95 11.40 2.49
CA ASP A 18 -7.62 12.00 1.34
C ASP A 18 -6.82 11.64 0.08
N TYR A 19 -7.24 10.60 -0.62
CA TYR A 19 -6.56 10.14 -1.84
C TYR A 19 -6.55 11.19 -2.94
N ARG A 20 -7.62 11.99 -3.07
CA ARG A 20 -7.72 12.99 -4.13
C ARG A 20 -6.71 14.10 -3.92
N LEU A 21 -6.59 14.58 -2.68
CA LEU A 21 -5.59 15.57 -2.31
C LEU A 21 -4.17 14.99 -2.35
N ALA A 22 -3.97 13.80 -1.77
CA ALA A 22 -2.65 13.17 -1.69
C ALA A 22 -2.09 12.81 -3.07
N TYR A 23 -2.94 12.44 -4.04
CA TYR A 23 -2.50 11.97 -5.35
C TYR A 23 -2.98 12.87 -6.49
N ALA A 24 -3.32 14.13 -6.23
CA ALA A 24 -3.82 15.08 -7.23
C ALA A 24 -2.97 15.09 -8.52
N GLN A 25 -1.64 15.19 -8.39
CA GLN A 25 -0.71 15.19 -9.52
C GLN A 25 -0.69 13.89 -10.35
N VAL A 26 -1.02 12.75 -9.72
CA VAL A 26 -1.12 11.45 -10.39
C VAL A 26 -2.46 11.36 -11.11
N LEU A 27 -3.54 11.78 -10.42
CA LEU A 27 -4.91 11.77 -10.93
C LEU A 27 -5.08 12.67 -12.15
N GLU A 28 -4.51 13.88 -12.10
CA GLU A 28 -4.53 14.84 -13.21
C GLU A 28 -3.92 14.27 -14.51
N ARG A 29 -2.92 13.38 -14.39
CA ARG A 29 -2.20 12.81 -15.53
C ARG A 29 -2.79 11.49 -16.04
N HIS A 30 -3.59 10.78 -15.25
CA HIS A 30 -4.02 9.41 -15.57
C HIS A 30 -5.14 9.33 -16.63
N GLY A 31 -6.05 10.31 -16.64
CA GLY A 31 -7.20 10.32 -17.56
C GLY A 31 -8.39 9.46 -17.13
N ASP A 32 -8.20 8.48 -16.23
CA ASP A 32 -9.27 7.74 -15.55
C ASP A 32 -9.07 7.79 -14.02
N PRO A 33 -9.72 8.74 -13.32
CA PRO A 33 -9.56 8.90 -11.88
C PRO A 33 -10.06 7.70 -11.06
N ALA A 34 -11.10 6.98 -11.51
CA ALA A 34 -11.68 5.89 -10.73
C ALA A 34 -10.72 4.69 -10.67
N THR A 35 -10.19 4.28 -11.83
CA THR A 35 -9.19 3.21 -11.91
C THR A 35 -7.90 3.60 -11.17
N CYS A 36 -7.47 4.85 -11.30
CA CYS A 36 -6.28 5.36 -10.61
C CYS A 36 -6.44 5.28 -9.08
N LEU A 37 -7.56 5.76 -8.55
CA LEU A 37 -7.85 5.70 -7.11
C LEU A 37 -7.89 4.26 -6.60
N LEU A 38 -8.45 3.32 -7.36
CA LEU A 38 -8.47 1.90 -7.00
C LEU A 38 -7.05 1.31 -6.89
N GLU A 39 -6.20 1.53 -7.88
CA GLU A 39 -4.82 1.01 -7.87
C GLU A 39 -3.98 1.67 -6.75
N LEU A 40 -4.18 2.96 -6.49
CA LEU A 40 -3.54 3.68 -5.39
C LEU A 40 -4.00 3.14 -4.02
N PHE A 41 -5.30 2.89 -3.85
CA PHE A 41 -5.86 2.27 -2.66
C PHE A 41 -5.25 0.89 -2.43
N VAL A 42 -5.28 0.03 -3.44
CA VAL A 42 -4.71 -1.34 -3.37
C VAL A 42 -3.23 -1.30 -3.00
N PHE A 43 -2.45 -0.39 -3.58
CA PHE A 43 -1.04 -0.21 -3.23
C PHE A 43 -0.84 0.22 -1.79
N ARG A 44 -1.63 1.18 -1.28
CA ARG A 44 -1.51 1.61 0.12
C ARG A 44 -1.91 0.51 1.10
N VAL A 45 -2.92 -0.30 0.77
CA VAL A 45 -3.29 -1.46 1.59
C VAL A 45 -2.14 -2.46 1.62
N TRP A 46 -1.58 -2.84 0.45
CA TRP A 46 -0.39 -3.69 0.37
C TRP A 46 0.74 -3.16 1.24
N LEU A 47 1.10 -1.89 1.08
CA LEU A 47 2.22 -1.29 1.80
C LEU A 47 2.00 -1.26 3.31
N SER A 48 0.76 -1.13 3.76
CA SER A 48 0.41 -1.17 5.19
C SER A 48 0.62 -2.55 5.79
N GLN A 49 0.21 -3.59 5.06
CA GLN A 49 0.38 -4.98 5.47
C GLN A 49 1.86 -5.39 5.39
N PHE A 50 2.54 -4.99 4.33
CA PHE A 50 3.99 -5.15 4.18
C PHE A 50 4.71 -4.51 5.36
N ALA A 51 4.42 -3.24 5.68
CA ALA A 51 5.03 -2.55 6.81
C ALA A 51 4.79 -3.28 8.13
N LEU A 52 3.54 -3.70 8.43
CA LEU A 52 3.21 -4.45 9.64
C LEU A 52 4.02 -5.74 9.78
N VAL A 53 4.09 -6.55 8.72
CA VAL A 53 4.87 -7.79 8.73
C VAL A 53 6.33 -7.48 9.01
N ARG A 54 6.89 -6.44 8.39
CA ARG A 54 8.30 -6.06 8.55
C ARG A 54 8.62 -5.58 9.97
N VAL A 55 7.80 -4.72 10.56
CA VAL A 55 8.04 -4.16 11.90
C VAL A 55 7.85 -5.21 12.99
N GLN A 56 7.01 -6.22 12.75
CA GLN A 56 6.84 -7.36 13.65
C GLN A 56 7.97 -8.41 13.55
N GLY A 57 9.02 -8.14 12.76
CA GLY A 57 10.10 -9.09 12.53
C GLY A 57 9.71 -10.28 11.64
N GLY A 58 8.55 -10.19 10.97
CA GLY A 58 8.09 -11.20 10.03
C GLY A 58 9.04 -11.33 8.83
N PRO A 59 9.05 -12.50 8.16
CA PRO A 59 9.94 -12.73 7.03
C PRO A 59 9.62 -11.75 5.89
N LEU A 60 10.65 -11.39 5.12
CA LEU A 60 10.44 -10.72 3.84
C LEU A 60 9.59 -11.64 2.93
N PRO A 61 8.70 -11.08 2.09
CA PRO A 61 8.07 -11.85 1.04
C PRO A 61 9.14 -12.60 0.25
N ARG A 62 8.99 -13.92 0.12
CA ARG A 62 9.78 -14.72 -0.80
C ARG A 62 9.17 -14.55 -2.20
N ARG A 63 9.96 -14.83 -3.24
CA ARG A 63 9.41 -14.90 -4.61
C ARG A 63 8.12 -15.71 -4.56
N ALA A 64 7.03 -15.15 -5.08
CA ALA A 64 5.68 -15.68 -4.95
C ALA A 64 5.61 -17.18 -5.29
N ALA A 65 5.75 -18.02 -4.27
CA ALA A 65 5.30 -19.40 -4.29
C ALA A 65 3.84 -19.36 -3.84
N ARG A 66 2.96 -20.10 -4.52
CA ARG A 66 1.50 -20.10 -4.25
C ARG A 66 1.23 -20.18 -2.74
N GLY A 67 0.65 -19.13 -2.17
CA GLY A 67 0.15 -19.09 -0.79
C GLY A 67 1.03 -18.36 0.24
N GLU A 68 2.26 -17.94 -0.09
CA GLU A 68 3.12 -17.14 0.80
C GLU A 68 3.20 -15.69 0.31
N GLY A 69 2.11 -14.93 0.47
CA GLY A 69 2.03 -13.51 0.12
C GLY A 69 1.79 -12.62 1.33
N THR A 70 1.96 -11.31 1.16
CA THR A 70 1.59 -10.33 2.20
C THR A 70 0.11 -10.54 2.62
N PRO A 71 -0.20 -10.70 3.93
CA PRO A 71 -1.55 -11.01 4.39
C PRO A 71 -2.53 -9.87 4.08
N HIS A 72 -3.81 -10.23 3.92
CA HIS A 72 -4.88 -9.29 3.58
C HIS A 72 -5.77 -9.00 4.80
N PRO A 73 -6.22 -7.75 5.01
CA PRO A 73 -7.22 -7.45 6.03
C PRO A 73 -8.61 -7.97 5.61
N PRO A 74 -9.60 -7.99 6.53
CA PRO A 74 -10.95 -8.47 6.21
C PRO A 74 -11.59 -7.72 5.04
N LEU A 75 -12.06 -8.46 4.02
CA LEU A 75 -12.56 -7.89 2.76
C LEU A 75 -13.74 -6.93 2.92
N TRP A 76 -14.63 -7.16 3.90
CA TRP A 76 -15.79 -6.30 4.15
C TRP A 76 -15.39 -4.89 4.62
N LEU A 77 -14.22 -4.76 5.24
CA LEU A 77 -13.68 -3.48 5.67
C LEU A 77 -13.14 -2.69 4.47
N LEU A 78 -12.40 -3.39 3.60
CA LEU A 78 -11.82 -2.81 2.37
C LEU A 78 -12.89 -2.29 1.41
N SER A 79 -13.99 -3.01 1.24
CA SER A 79 -15.11 -2.56 0.39
C SER A 79 -15.67 -1.22 0.87
N LYS A 80 -15.94 -1.06 2.18
CA LYS A 80 -16.45 0.20 2.75
C LYS A 80 -15.49 1.37 2.56
N GLN A 81 -14.19 1.11 2.63
CA GLN A 81 -13.16 2.13 2.50
C GLN A 81 -12.97 2.55 1.04
N ALA A 82 -13.06 1.59 0.11
CA ALA A 82 -13.08 1.88 -1.32
C ALA A 82 -14.31 2.71 -1.71
N GLU A 83 -15.49 2.33 -1.23
CA GLU A 83 -16.75 3.08 -1.40
C GLU A 83 -16.62 4.52 -0.86
N ALA A 84 -16.12 4.68 0.37
CA ALA A 84 -15.91 6.00 0.98
C ALA A 84 -14.88 6.86 0.22
N ALA A 85 -13.93 6.23 -0.48
CA ALA A 85 -12.97 6.91 -1.34
C ALA A 85 -13.52 7.22 -2.75
N GLY A 86 -14.79 6.88 -3.03
CA GLY A 86 -15.45 7.11 -4.32
C GLY A 86 -14.98 6.16 -5.42
N ILE A 87 -14.51 4.97 -5.06
CA ILE A 87 -14.11 3.91 -6.00
C ILE A 87 -15.35 3.06 -6.34
N ALA A 88 -15.67 2.93 -7.63
CA ALA A 88 -16.95 2.45 -8.16
C ALA A 88 -17.48 1.13 -7.53
N GLU A 89 -18.81 1.06 -7.36
CA GLU A 89 -19.56 -0.07 -6.76
C GLU A 89 -19.68 -1.32 -7.68
N ASP A 90 -19.31 -1.22 -8.97
CA ASP A 90 -19.90 -2.08 -10.01
C ASP A 90 -19.31 -3.49 -10.22
N ALA A 91 -18.39 -3.96 -9.38
CA ALA A 91 -18.01 -5.37 -9.44
C ALA A 91 -17.53 -5.91 -8.09
N ALA A 92 -18.49 -6.50 -7.36
CA ALA A 92 -18.43 -7.57 -6.38
C ALA A 92 -17.12 -7.76 -5.59
N ARG A 93 -17.23 -7.90 -4.28
CA ARG A 93 -16.20 -8.37 -3.34
C ARG A 93 -15.21 -9.41 -3.92
N GLY A 94 -15.66 -10.30 -4.82
CA GLY A 94 -14.82 -11.25 -5.56
C GLY A 94 -13.83 -10.62 -6.57
N ALA A 95 -14.21 -9.58 -7.32
CA ALA A 95 -13.31 -8.86 -8.22
C ALA A 95 -12.26 -8.06 -7.45
N LEU A 96 -12.64 -7.45 -6.31
CA LEU A 96 -11.67 -6.78 -5.42
C LEU A 96 -10.70 -7.78 -4.78
N ALA A 97 -11.17 -8.94 -4.33
CA ALA A 97 -10.31 -9.98 -3.77
C ALA A 97 -9.29 -10.49 -4.81
N ALA A 98 -9.74 -10.82 -6.02
CA ALA A 98 -8.86 -11.25 -7.11
C ALA A 98 -7.87 -10.14 -7.53
N LEU A 99 -8.32 -8.88 -7.51
CA LEU A 99 -7.45 -7.73 -7.77
C LEU A 99 -6.36 -7.61 -6.69
N LEU A 100 -6.74 -7.66 -5.41
CA LEU A 100 -5.80 -7.59 -4.29
C LEU A 100 -4.76 -8.70 -4.38
N GLU A 101 -5.17 -9.95 -4.59
CA GLU A 101 -4.25 -11.08 -4.73
C GLU A 101 -3.24 -10.84 -5.87
N ARG A 102 -3.74 -10.47 -7.07
CA ARG A 102 -2.88 -10.20 -8.22
C ARG A 102 -1.90 -9.04 -7.97
N ARG A 103 -2.37 -7.97 -7.33
CA ARG A 103 -1.56 -6.76 -7.10
C ARG A 103 -0.57 -6.92 -5.97
N PHE A 104 -0.94 -7.59 -4.89
CA PHE A 104 -0.01 -7.89 -3.80
C PHE A 104 1.14 -8.75 -4.30
N ALA A 105 0.86 -9.81 -5.06
CA ALA A 105 1.90 -10.63 -5.67
C ALA A 105 2.80 -9.82 -6.61
N HIS A 106 2.24 -8.87 -7.37
CA HIS A 106 3.01 -7.98 -8.23
C HIS A 106 3.95 -7.08 -7.45
N TYR A 107 3.48 -6.46 -6.36
CA TYR A 107 4.28 -5.58 -5.52
C TYR A 107 5.32 -6.35 -4.70
N ASP A 108 4.97 -7.52 -4.17
CA ASP A 108 5.89 -8.42 -3.47
C ASP A 108 7.03 -8.87 -4.39
N ASP A 109 6.72 -9.22 -5.65
CA ASP A 109 7.73 -9.61 -6.64
C ASP A 109 8.62 -8.43 -7.04
N ALA A 110 8.05 -7.24 -7.27
CA ALA A 110 8.81 -6.02 -7.56
C ALA A 110 9.77 -5.67 -6.40
N ALA A 111 9.23 -5.62 -5.18
CA ALA A 111 10.00 -5.35 -3.98
C ALA A 111 11.10 -6.39 -3.74
N THR A 112 10.86 -7.65 -4.11
CA THR A 112 11.85 -8.72 -3.92
C THR A 112 12.98 -8.69 -4.96
N ARG A 113 12.67 -8.43 -6.24
CA ARG A 113 13.64 -8.53 -7.34
C ARG A 113 14.64 -7.40 -7.38
N ALA A 114 14.22 -6.20 -7.02
CA ALA A 114 15.01 -4.99 -7.21
C ALA A 114 15.58 -4.45 -5.89
N ARG A 115 15.72 -5.30 -4.86
CA ARG A 115 16.39 -4.91 -3.62
C ARG A 115 17.84 -4.56 -3.91
N THR A 116 18.23 -3.39 -3.43
CA THR A 116 19.60 -2.90 -3.46
C THR A 116 20.00 -2.48 -2.05
N PRO A 117 21.29 -2.21 -1.78
CA PRO A 117 21.69 -1.56 -0.55
C PRO A 117 20.98 -0.22 -0.31
N ASP A 118 20.62 0.50 -1.37
CA ASP A 118 19.94 1.80 -1.32
C ASP A 118 18.41 1.68 -1.18
N ASP A 119 17.82 0.55 -1.60
CA ASP A 119 16.42 0.19 -1.39
C ASP A 119 16.30 -1.21 -0.76
N PRO A 120 16.63 -1.35 0.54
CA PRO A 120 16.69 -2.66 1.21
C PRO A 120 15.31 -3.33 1.34
N LEU A 121 14.24 -2.54 1.25
CA LEU A 121 12.86 -3.00 1.36
C LEU A 121 12.19 -3.19 -0.01
N GLY A 122 12.78 -2.67 -1.09
CA GLY A 122 12.19 -2.73 -2.43
C GLY A 122 11.00 -1.76 -2.62
N LEU A 123 10.91 -0.70 -1.82
CA LEU A 123 9.78 0.23 -1.85
C LEU A 123 9.78 1.09 -3.12
N GLU A 124 10.96 1.45 -3.63
CA GLU A 124 11.08 2.25 -4.85
C GLU A 124 10.71 1.39 -6.06
N ALA A 125 11.12 0.12 -6.06
CA ALA A 125 10.72 -0.84 -7.06
C ALA A 125 9.21 -1.10 -7.07
N ALA A 126 8.59 -1.26 -5.90
CA ALA A 126 7.14 -1.43 -5.78
C ALA A 126 6.39 -0.17 -6.25
N ALA A 127 6.91 1.03 -5.95
CA ALA A 127 6.34 2.28 -6.44
C ALA A 127 6.47 2.43 -7.96
N ALA A 128 7.60 2.01 -8.54
CA ALA A 128 7.78 1.96 -10.00
C ALA A 128 6.83 0.95 -10.67
N ALA A 129 6.58 -0.19 -10.02
CA ALA A 129 5.62 -1.18 -10.46
C ALA A 129 4.18 -0.61 -10.49
N LEU A 130 3.76 0.09 -9.43
CA LEU A 130 2.51 0.86 -9.42
C LEU A 130 2.47 1.88 -10.56
N ALA A 131 3.54 2.65 -10.77
CA ALA A 131 3.59 3.64 -11.84
C ALA A 131 3.42 3.00 -13.22
N GLY A 132 3.98 1.81 -13.45
CA GLY A 132 3.79 1.04 -14.69
C GLY A 132 2.39 0.45 -14.86
N LEU A 133 1.64 0.24 -13.78
CA LEU A 133 0.22 -0.11 -13.84
C LEU A 133 -0.66 1.09 -14.21
N LEU A 134 -0.31 2.26 -13.69
CA LEU A 134 -1.05 3.51 -13.89
C LEU A 134 -0.76 4.14 -15.26
N PHE A 135 0.48 4.02 -15.74
CA PHE A 135 0.94 4.71 -16.94
C PHE A 135 1.68 3.76 -17.87
N ARG A 136 1.35 3.81 -19.17
CA ARG A 136 2.09 3.08 -20.20
C ARG A 136 3.57 3.47 -20.25
N GLN A 137 3.85 4.75 -20.01
CA GLN A 137 5.20 5.30 -19.88
C GLN A 137 5.19 6.23 -18.66
N PRO A 138 5.60 5.75 -17.48
CA PRO A 138 5.58 6.55 -16.27
C PRO A 138 6.64 7.66 -16.33
N ASP A 139 6.22 8.89 -16.07
CA ASP A 139 7.11 10.03 -15.86
C ASP A 139 8.00 9.76 -14.62
N PRO A 140 9.33 9.91 -14.72
CA PRO A 140 10.24 9.76 -13.57
C PRO A 140 9.80 10.57 -12.34
N ALA A 141 9.26 11.77 -12.51
CA ALA A 141 8.80 12.60 -11.40
C ALA A 141 7.61 11.97 -10.66
N ILE A 142 6.76 11.22 -11.36
CA ILE A 142 5.65 10.46 -10.76
C ILE A 142 6.18 9.26 -10.01
N VAL A 143 7.15 8.53 -10.57
CA VAL A 143 7.80 7.40 -9.90
C VAL A 143 8.43 7.86 -8.58
N ASP A 144 9.23 8.93 -8.61
CA ASP A 144 9.87 9.51 -7.43
C ASP A 144 8.85 9.98 -6.40
N GLY A 145 7.75 10.60 -6.86
CA GLY A 145 6.65 11.02 -6.02
C GLY A 145 5.99 9.85 -5.29
N LEU A 146 5.72 8.76 -5.99
CA LEU A 146 5.15 7.54 -5.42
C LEU A 146 6.13 6.86 -4.46
N ALA A 147 7.41 6.77 -4.81
CA ALA A 147 8.46 6.18 -3.98
C ALA A 147 8.62 6.95 -2.66
N ARG A 148 8.67 8.29 -2.71
CA ARG A 148 8.70 9.13 -1.49
C ARG A 148 7.48 8.90 -0.61
N ARG A 149 6.29 8.80 -1.19
CA ARG A 149 5.06 8.51 -0.44
C ARG A 149 5.06 7.11 0.17
N ALA A 150 5.60 6.12 -0.54
CA ALA A 150 5.76 4.77 -0.02
C ALA A 150 6.71 4.74 1.18
N ARG A 151 7.88 5.38 1.06
CA ARG A 151 8.84 5.53 2.17
C ARG A 151 8.21 6.24 3.37
N GLY A 152 7.49 7.33 3.14
CA GLY A 152 6.80 8.07 4.21
C GLY A 152 5.71 7.26 4.91
N GLN A 153 4.91 6.48 4.17
CA GLN A 153 3.91 5.61 4.76
C GLN A 153 4.54 4.48 5.59
N TYR A 154 5.57 3.82 5.07
CA TYR A 154 6.31 2.79 5.79
C TYR A 154 6.91 3.35 7.09
N ALA A 155 7.62 4.48 7.00
CA ALA A 155 8.26 5.13 8.14
C ALA A 155 7.25 5.53 9.22
N GLY A 156 6.07 6.05 8.84
CA GLY A 156 5.02 6.39 9.81
C GLY A 156 4.47 5.18 10.56
N ILE A 157 4.33 4.03 9.88
CA ILE A 157 3.88 2.79 10.53
C ILE A 157 4.99 2.22 11.44
N ALA A 158 6.25 2.24 10.98
CA ALA A 158 7.40 1.78 11.76
C ALA A 158 7.59 2.62 13.02
N GLN A 159 7.52 3.94 12.92
CA GLN A 159 7.60 4.83 14.06
C GLN A 159 6.49 4.56 15.09
N ALA A 160 5.25 4.37 14.64
CA ALA A 160 4.13 4.05 15.53
C ALA A 160 4.27 2.66 16.21
N TYR A 161 5.08 1.76 15.64
CA TYR A 161 5.43 0.48 16.26
C TYR A 161 6.53 0.64 17.32
N ASP A 162 7.55 1.45 17.01
CA ASP A 162 8.71 1.68 17.88
C ASP A 162 8.42 2.64 19.05
N ASP A 163 7.37 3.46 18.95
CA ASP A 163 6.98 4.38 20.02
C ASP A 163 6.68 3.61 21.32
N PRO A 164 7.46 3.83 22.41
CA PRO A 164 7.29 3.12 23.64
C PRO A 164 5.91 3.41 24.23
N GLN A 165 5.11 2.36 24.41
CA GLN A 165 3.82 2.47 25.09
C GLN A 165 4.07 3.04 26.49
N PRO A 166 3.38 4.12 26.90
CA PRO A 166 3.51 4.60 28.28
C PRO A 166 3.04 3.49 29.22
N MET A 167 3.96 2.95 30.03
CA MET A 167 3.62 2.08 31.14
C MET A 167 2.81 2.91 32.14
N THR A 168 1.49 2.81 32.08
CA THR A 168 0.62 3.17 33.19
C THR A 168 0.82 2.12 34.27
N TRP A 169 1.58 2.48 35.30
CA TRP A 169 1.61 1.80 36.61
C TRP A 169 0.33 2.12 37.39
#